data_AF-A0A0G4ANR7-F1
#
_entry.id   AF-A0A0G4ANR7-F1
#
_cell.length_a   1.000
_cell.length_b   1.000
_cell.length_c   1.000
_cell.angle_alpha   90.00
_cell.angle_beta   90.00
_cell.angle_gamma   90.00
#
_symmetry.space_group_name_H-M   'P 1'
#
loop_
_entity.id
_entity.type
_entity.pdbx_description
1 polymer ?
#
loop_
_entity_poly.entity_id
_entity_poly.type
_entity_poly.pdbx_seq_one_letter_code
_entity_poly.pdbx_strand_id
1 'polypeptide(L)'
;APLLGYLNLSLTNFALYSILVFILVIGIHLLFKGTDFIDNKLYTKLVPSSWNIALESSYASINSIVREQIGIRNEIYLPFIYSLFFFIIISNLIGNTPYSFTITTSIILSVGL
;
A
#
# COMPACT_ATOMS: atom_id res chain seq x y z
N ALA A 1 -29.22 -2.15 -25.82
CA ALA A 1 -27.76 -2.06 -26.05
C ALA A 1 -27.05 -2.77 -24.91
N PRO A 2 -26.00 -3.58 -25.13
CA PRO A 2 -25.25 -4.14 -24.01
C PRO A 2 -24.61 -2.97 -23.26
N LEU A 3 -24.99 -2.79 -21.98
CA LEU A 3 -24.51 -1.68 -21.14
C LEU A 3 -22.98 -1.72 -20.91
N LEU A 4 -22.34 -2.84 -21.23
CA LEU A 4 -20.95 -3.20 -20.88
C LEU A 4 -20.12 -3.68 -22.09
N GLY A 5 -20.49 -3.31 -23.32
CA GLY A 5 -20.05 -3.98 -24.56
C GLY A 5 -18.53 -4.11 -24.84
N TYR A 6 -17.68 -3.30 -24.20
CA TYR A 6 -16.21 -3.32 -24.34
C TYR A 6 -15.45 -3.56 -23.03
N LEU A 7 -16.14 -3.92 -21.94
CA LEU A 7 -15.49 -4.16 -20.65
C LEU A 7 -14.92 -5.57 -20.59
N ASN A 8 -13.62 -5.69 -20.83
CA ASN A 8 -12.87 -6.93 -20.65
C ASN A 8 -12.37 -7.04 -19.20
N LEU A 9 -13.23 -7.55 -18.32
CA LEU A 9 -12.86 -7.91 -16.95
C LEU A 9 -12.40 -9.36 -16.90
N SER A 10 -11.12 -9.60 -17.22
CA SER A 10 -10.49 -10.91 -17.09
C SER A 10 -9.47 -10.89 -15.96
N LEU A 11 -9.47 -11.94 -15.12
CA LEU A 11 -8.44 -12.12 -14.09
C LEU A 11 -7.13 -12.58 -14.76
N THR A 12 -6.22 -11.64 -14.96
CA THR A 12 -4.86 -11.89 -15.49
C THR A 12 -3.86 -12.02 -14.36
N ASN A 13 -2.63 -12.49 -14.64
CA ASN A 13 -1.54 -12.47 -13.66
C ASN A 13 -1.34 -11.07 -13.07
N PHE A 14 -1.40 -10.03 -13.91
CA PHE A 14 -1.32 -8.65 -13.46
C PHE A 14 -2.41 -8.32 -12.43
N ALA A 15 -3.67 -8.66 -12.72
CA ALA A 15 -4.79 -8.42 -11.81
C ALA A 15 -4.69 -9.27 -10.51
N LEU A 16 -4.22 -10.51 -10.61
CA LEU A 16 -4.04 -11.39 -9.45
C LEU A 16 -2.99 -10.82 -8.48
N TYR A 17 -1.83 -10.42 -9.01
CA TYR A 17 -0.75 -9.88 -8.19
C TYR A 17 -1.09 -8.48 -7.65
N SER A 18 -1.84 -7.65 -8.37
CA SER A 18 -2.27 -6.34 -7.85
C SER A 18 -3.26 -6.49 -6.68
N ILE A 19 -4.19 -7.46 -6.76
CA ILE A 19 -5.06 -7.83 -5.64
C ILE A 19 -4.22 -8.34 -4.46
N LEU A 20 -3.20 -9.17 -4.71
CA LEU A 20 -2.31 -9.68 -3.67
C LEU A 20 -1.57 -8.54 -2.95
N VAL A 21 -1.01 -7.58 -3.70
CA VAL A 21 -0.37 -6.37 -3.13
C VAL A 21 -1.37 -5.60 -2.26
N PHE A 22 -2.58 -5.38 -2.76
CA PHE A 22 -3.63 -4.66 -2.02
C PHE A 22 -3.97 -5.35 -0.70
N ILE A 23 -4.16 -6.68 -0.72
CA ILE A 23 -4.43 -7.47 0.48
C ILE A 23 -3.26 -7.39 1.46
N LEU A 24 -2.01 -7.49 0.98
CA LEU A 24 -0.83 -7.40 1.85
C LEU A 24 -0.68 -6.02 2.48
N VAL A 25 -0.87 -4.95 1.72
CA VAL A 25 -0.80 -3.58 2.24
C VAL A 25 -1.85 -3.39 3.34
N ILE A 26 -3.10 -3.78 3.09
CA ILE A 26 -4.16 -3.70 4.11
C ILE A 26 -3.84 -4.60 5.30
N GLY A 27 -3.42 -5.85 5.05
CA GLY A 27 -3.07 -6.82 6.08
C GLY A 27 -1.98 -6.30 7.03
N ILE A 28 -0.90 -5.73 6.49
CA ILE A 28 0.18 -5.11 7.25
C ILE A 28 -0.37 -3.99 8.14
N HIS A 29 -1.19 -3.09 7.60
CA HIS A 29 -1.74 -1.97 8.37
C HIS A 29 -2.71 -2.43 9.46
N LEU A 30 -3.53 -3.46 9.19
CA LEU A 30 -4.46 -4.00 10.17
C LEU A 30 -3.75 -4.77 11.29
N LEU A 31 -2.77 -5.62 10.94
CA LEU A 31 -2.02 -6.42 11.91
C LEU A 31 -1.15 -5.55 12.82
N PHE A 32 -0.57 -4.47 12.30
CA PHE A 32 0.39 -3.66 13.03
C PHE A 32 -0.26 -2.53 13.84
N LYS A 33 -1.50 -2.16 13.52
CA LYS A 33 -2.31 -1.22 14.32
C LYS A 33 -2.64 -1.74 15.73
N GLY A 34 -2.49 -3.04 15.97
CA GLY A 34 -2.53 -3.64 17.31
C GLY A 34 -3.15 -5.04 17.34
N THR A 35 -2.76 -5.83 18.35
CA THR A 35 -3.32 -7.16 18.68
C THR A 35 -4.81 -7.12 19.05
N ASP A 36 -5.32 -5.92 19.32
CA ASP A 36 -6.71 -5.63 19.71
C ASP A 36 -7.76 -6.00 18.65
N PHE A 37 -7.35 -6.15 17.38
CA PHE A 37 -8.25 -6.57 16.32
C PHE A 37 -8.62 -8.06 16.40
N ILE A 38 -7.77 -8.89 17.04
CA ILE A 38 -7.99 -10.33 17.17
C ILE A 38 -8.80 -10.65 18.45
N ASP A 39 -8.62 -9.87 19.52
CA ASP A 39 -9.25 -10.12 20.83
C ASP A 39 -10.51 -9.27 21.13
N ASN A 40 -11.07 -8.55 20.15
CA ASN A 40 -12.25 -7.67 20.29
C ASN A 40 -12.14 -6.66 21.46
N LYS A 41 -10.92 -6.33 21.86
CA LYS A 41 -10.63 -5.46 23.00
C LYS A 41 -9.97 -4.22 22.45
N LEU A 42 -10.76 -3.16 22.26
CA LEU A 42 -10.32 -1.89 21.70
C LEU A 42 -9.51 -1.07 22.71
N TYR A 43 -8.45 -1.65 23.27
CA TYR A 43 -7.57 -0.98 24.23
C TYR A 43 -6.29 -0.57 23.54
N THR A 44 -6.31 0.58 22.85
CA THR A 44 -5.11 1.21 22.31
C THR A 44 -4.03 1.27 23.39
N LYS A 45 -3.09 0.33 23.33
CA LYS A 45 -2.02 0.23 24.30
C LYS A 45 -1.15 1.48 24.12
N LEU A 46 -1.05 2.28 25.17
CA LEU A 46 -0.20 3.49 25.20
C LEU A 46 1.26 3.17 24.87
N VAL A 47 1.69 1.93 25.10
CA VAL A 47 3.02 1.44 24.70
C VAL A 47 2.90 0.77 23.33
N PRO A 48 3.53 1.33 22.28
CA PRO A 48 3.46 0.77 20.93
C PRO A 48 4.22 -0.56 20.84
N SER A 49 3.74 -1.47 20.00
CA SER A 49 4.47 -2.69 19.65
C SER A 49 5.57 -2.39 18.63
N SER A 50 6.59 -3.24 18.53
CA SER A 50 7.71 -3.04 17.59
C SER A 50 7.25 -2.86 16.13
N TRP A 51 6.19 -3.58 15.72
CA TRP A 51 5.60 -3.46 14.39
C TRP A 51 4.83 -2.16 14.18
N ASN A 52 4.16 -1.64 15.21
CA ASN A 52 3.52 -0.32 15.16
C ASN A 52 4.56 0.79 14.98
N ILE A 53 5.71 0.69 15.67
CA ILE A 53 6.83 1.64 15.54
C ILE A 53 7.35 1.68 14.09
N ALA A 54 7.40 0.55 13.40
CA ALA A 54 7.81 0.49 11.99
C ALA A 54 6.86 1.26 11.06
N LEU A 55 5.54 1.18 11.28
CA LEU A 55 4.57 1.97 10.51
C LEU A 55 4.63 3.46 10.86
N GLU A 56 4.75 3.80 12.15
CA GLU A 56 4.82 5.18 12.61
C GLU A 56 6.06 5.89 12.07
N SER A 57 7.22 5.24 12.12
CA SER A 57 8.47 5.75 11.55
C SER A 57 8.41 5.89 10.02
N SER A 58 7.75 4.95 9.33
CA SER A 58 7.52 5.07 7.88
C SER A 58 6.62 6.28 7.57
N TYR A 59 5.53 6.45 8.32
CA TYR A 59 4.63 7.60 8.18
C TYR A 59 5.36 8.92 8.43
N ALA A 60 6.14 9.00 9.51
CA ALA A 60 6.93 10.20 9.85
C ALA A 60 7.93 10.55 8.75
N SER A 61 8.60 9.54 8.17
CA SER A 61 9.56 9.70 7.08
C SER A 61 8.90 10.19 5.79
N ILE A 62 7.74 9.63 5.42
CA ILE A 62 7.00 10.09 4.24
C ILE A 62 6.48 11.51 4.46
N ASN A 63 5.95 11.80 5.64
CA ASN A 63 5.49 13.14 6.00
C ASN A 63 6.62 14.19 5.92
N SER A 64 7.82 13.87 6.40
CA SER A 64 8.96 14.80 6.30
C SER A 64 9.34 15.06 4.84
N ILE A 65 9.40 14.01 4.00
CA ILE A 65 9.66 14.15 2.56
C ILE A 65 8.58 15.03 1.90
N VAL A 66 7.30 14.77 2.15
CA VAL A 66 6.20 15.57 1.55
C VAL A 66 6.30 17.04 1.97
N ARG A 67 6.57 17.30 3.24
CA ARG A 67 6.72 18.67 3.77
C ARG A 67 7.93 19.38 3.19
N GLU A 68 9.04 18.67 2.99
CA GLU A 68 10.27 19.23 2.43
C GLU A 68 10.15 19.51 0.92
N GLN A 69 9.50 18.62 0.16
CA GLN A 69 9.43 18.71 -1.30
C GLN A 69 8.26 19.57 -1.80
N ILE A 70 7.08 19.46 -1.19
CA ILE A 70 5.83 20.09 -1.69
C ILE A 70 5.34 21.20 -0.74
N GLY A 71 5.91 21.28 0.46
CA GLY A 71 5.59 22.29 1.46
C GLY A 71 4.40 21.94 2.36
N ILE A 72 4.37 22.53 3.55
CA ILE A 72 3.35 22.32 4.60
C ILE A 72 1.93 22.63 4.10
N ARG A 73 1.79 23.58 3.18
CA ARG A 73 0.49 24.01 2.64
C ARG A 73 -0.20 22.94 1.77
N ASN A 74 0.56 21.95 1.31
CA ASN A 74 0.11 20.92 0.36
C ASN A 74 0.09 19.52 0.98
N GLU A 75 -0.01 19.40 2.30
CA GLU A 75 -0.14 18.12 3.01
C GLU A 75 -1.40 17.33 2.63
N ILE A 76 -2.36 17.95 1.92
CA ILE A 76 -3.54 17.28 1.36
C ILE A 76 -3.18 16.13 0.40
N TYR A 77 -1.99 16.15 -0.21
CA TYR A 77 -1.51 15.08 -1.09
C TYR A 77 -0.81 13.93 -0.36
N LEU A 78 -0.57 14.06 0.95
CA LEU A 78 0.11 13.05 1.75
C LEU A 78 -0.55 11.66 1.65
N PRO A 79 -1.90 11.50 1.74
CA PRO A 79 -2.53 10.18 1.66
C PRO A 79 -2.24 9.47 0.33
N PHE A 80 -2.21 10.24 -0.77
CA PHE A 80 -1.89 9.69 -2.09
C PHE A 80 -0.43 9.22 -2.15
N ILE A 81 0.51 10.07 -1.74
CA ILE A 81 1.95 9.75 -1.75
C ILE A 81 2.26 8.56 -0.84
N TYR A 82 1.64 8.52 0.34
CA TYR A 82 1.74 7.40 1.27
C TYR A 82 1.23 6.10 0.65
N SER A 83 0.05 6.11 0.03
CA SER A 83 -0.52 4.93 -0.62
C SER A 83 0.36 4.43 -1.77
N LEU A 84 0.89 5.34 -2.59
CA LEU A 84 1.76 5.02 -3.71
C LEU A 84 3.08 4.40 -3.24
N PHE A 85 3.69 4.97 -2.20
CA PHE A 85 4.90 4.44 -1.59
C PHE A 85 4.71 2.98 -1.13
N PHE A 86 3.65 2.70 -0.38
CA PHE A 86 3.38 1.35 0.12
C PHE A 86 3.01 0.37 -1.00
N PHE A 87 2.31 0.82 -2.03
CA PHE A 87 2.03 -0.02 -3.20
C PHE A 87 3.33 -0.42 -3.92
N ILE A 88 4.20 0.54 -4.22
CA ILE A 88 5.45 0.31 -4.96
C ILE A 88 6.41 -0.56 -4.14
N ILE A 89 6.59 -0.27 -2.84
CA ILE A 89 7.53 -1.02 -2.00
C ILE A 89 7.10 -2.49 -1.89
N ILE A 90 5.81 -2.78 -1.62
CA ILE A 90 5.31 -4.15 -1.49
C ILE A 90 5.35 -4.88 -2.84
N SER A 91 4.97 -4.21 -3.93
CA SER A 91 5.09 -4.78 -5.27
C SER A 91 6.53 -5.17 -5.61
N ASN A 92 7.50 -4.31 -5.27
CA ASN A 92 8.92 -4.60 -5.51
C ASN A 92 9.45 -5.73 -4.61
N LEU A 93 8.99 -5.82 -3.36
CA LEU A 93 9.35 -6.93 -2.46
C LEU A 93 8.82 -8.28 -2.99
N ILE A 94 7.59 -8.32 -3.50
CA ILE A 94 7.03 -9.53 -4.13
C ILE A 94 7.85 -9.93 -5.37
N GLY A 95 8.28 -8.93 -6.16
CA GLY A 95 9.09 -9.15 -7.36
C GLY A 95 10.45 -9.81 -7.08
N ASN A 96 11.00 -9.66 -5.87
CA ASN A 96 12.23 -10.32 -5.46
C ASN A 96 12.05 -11.81 -5.11
N THR A 97 10.81 -12.30 -5.03
CA THR A 97 10.54 -13.73 -4.77
C THR A 97 10.70 -14.52 -6.08
N PRO A 98 11.44 -15.64 -6.09
CA PRO A 98 11.59 -16.45 -7.30
C PRO A 98 10.22 -16.96 -7.77
N TYR A 99 10.03 -17.02 -9.09
CA TYR A 99 8.79 -17.41 -9.76
C TYR A 99 7.60 -16.44 -9.58
N SER A 100 7.81 -15.22 -9.05
CA SER A 100 6.77 -14.19 -8.96
C SER A 100 6.66 -13.32 -10.22
N PHE A 101 5.44 -12.88 -10.52
CA PHE A 101 5.19 -11.81 -11.48
C PHE A 101 5.46 -10.45 -10.82
N THR A 102 6.34 -9.65 -11.42
CA THR A 102 6.65 -8.31 -10.92
C THR A 102 5.80 -7.28 -11.65
N ILE A 103 4.90 -6.61 -10.92
CA ILE A 103 3.97 -5.63 -11.50
C ILE A 103 4.71 -4.38 -12.00
N THR A 104 5.73 -3.94 -11.26
CA THR A 104 6.50 -2.71 -11.52
C THR A 104 7.38 -2.76 -12.76
N THR A 105 7.62 -3.93 -13.36
CA THR A 105 8.32 -4.05 -14.65
C THR A 105 7.43 -3.73 -15.84
N SER A 106 6.11 -3.66 -15.65
CA SER A 106 5.18 -3.30 -16.71
C SER A 106 5.23 -1.79 -16.98
N ILE A 107 5.84 -1.41 -18.11
CA ILE A 107 5.98 -0.01 -18.51
C ILE A 107 4.63 0.70 -18.66
N ILE A 108 3.60 -0.03 -19.10
CA ILE A 108 2.24 0.49 -19.28
C ILE A 108 1.67 0.99 -17.96
N LEU A 109 1.91 0.28 -16.85
CA LEU A 109 1.49 0.73 -15.53
C LEU A 109 2.32 1.94 -15.09
N SER A 110 3.64 1.89 -15.23
CA SER A 110 4.53 2.96 -14.78
C SER A 110 4.28 4.29 -15.49
N VAL A 111 3.89 4.26 -16.76
CA VAL A 111 3.54 5.46 -17.53
C VAL A 111 2.07 5.86 -17.33
N GLY A 112 1.19 4.92 -17.02
CA GLY A 112 -0.23 5.19 -16.77
C GLY A 112 -0.54 5.77 -15.40
N LEU A 113 0.38 5.59 -14.42
CA LEU A 113 0.38 6.22 -13.10
C LEU A 113 0.93 7.66 -13.19
#